data_AF-A0A6G3LP57-F1
#
_entry.id   AF-A0A6G3LP57-F1
#
_cell.length_a   1.000
_cell.length_b   1.000
_cell.length_c   1.000
_cell.angle_alpha   90.00
_cell.angle_beta   90.00
_cell.angle_gamma   90.00
#
_symmetry.space_group_name_H-M   'P 1'
#
loop_
_entity.id
_entity.type
_entity.pdbx_description
1 polymer ?
#
loop_
_entity_poly.entity_id
_entity_poly.type
_entity_poly.pdbx_seq_one_letter_code
_entity_poly.pdbx_strand_id
1 'polypeptide(L)'
;MSTDTYIQDKVNLRDVLENEYLLIHEPVEINEWKKRGFKIHRRIIVDSPRTLVYTIHYIALEKEIEYALKRGDYAWAKERIRSQLEDPYMPEEFKPQAKLILEKFIKILESKEKSLDP
;
A
#
# COMPACT_ATOMS: atom_id res chain seq x y z
N MET A 1 -5.42 18.30 -1.13
CA MET A 1 -6.04 18.22 0.21
C MET A 1 -5.50 16.95 0.83
N SER A 2 -4.93 17.03 2.03
CA SER A 2 -4.55 15.85 2.82
C SER A 2 -5.77 15.29 3.53
N THR A 3 -5.77 13.99 3.74
CA THR A 3 -6.84 13.29 4.47
C THR A 3 -6.49 13.32 5.95
N ASP A 4 -7.48 13.45 6.83
CA ASP A 4 -7.20 13.27 8.25
C ASP A 4 -7.00 11.75 8.48
N THR A 5 -5.83 11.35 8.96
CA THR A 5 -5.44 9.95 9.16
C THR A 5 -4.92 9.75 10.59
N TYR A 6 -4.89 8.51 11.09
CA TYR A 6 -4.42 8.21 12.46
C TYR A 6 -2.92 8.51 12.67
N ILE A 7 -2.17 8.56 11.57
CA ILE A 7 -0.82 9.10 11.46
C ILE A 7 -1.02 10.42 10.72
N GLN A 8 -0.43 11.55 11.13
CA GLN A 8 -0.48 12.76 10.28
C GLN A 8 -0.07 12.40 8.85
N ASP A 9 -0.96 12.62 7.88
CA ASP A 9 -0.73 12.33 6.46
C ASP A 9 0.55 13.04 6.01
N LYS A 10 1.64 12.29 5.83
CA LYS A 10 2.97 12.84 5.51
C LYS A 10 3.17 13.04 4.01
N VAL A 11 2.28 12.49 3.18
CA VAL A 11 2.37 12.51 1.73
C VAL A 11 1.47 13.62 1.21
N ASN A 12 2.05 14.56 0.46
CA ASN A 12 1.30 15.63 -0.17
C ASN A 12 1.09 15.34 -1.68
N LEU A 13 0.23 16.12 -2.33
CA LEU A 13 -0.10 15.90 -3.75
C LEU A 13 1.14 15.93 -4.66
N ARG A 14 2.14 16.76 -4.37
CA ARG A 14 3.37 16.82 -5.14
C ARG A 14 4.15 15.52 -5.03
N ASP A 15 4.26 14.96 -3.83
CA ASP A 15 4.93 13.67 -3.60
C ASP A 15 4.26 12.56 -4.41
N VAL A 16 2.91 12.57 -4.47
CA VAL A 16 2.14 11.64 -5.30
C VAL A 16 2.47 11.84 -6.77
N LEU A 17 2.43 13.07 -7.29
CA LEU A 17 2.66 13.36 -8.71
C LEU A 17 4.11 13.08 -9.17
N GLU A 18 5.09 13.22 -8.28
CA GLU A 18 6.51 12.98 -8.56
C GLU A 18 6.92 11.51 -8.40
N ASN A 19 6.04 10.64 -7.88
CA ASN A 19 6.31 9.23 -7.66
C ASN A 19 5.32 8.34 -8.42
N GLU A 20 5.79 7.65 -9.47
CA GLU A 20 4.93 6.82 -10.33
C GLU A 20 4.22 5.68 -9.57
N TYR A 21 4.78 5.20 -8.47
CA TYR A 21 4.18 4.16 -7.63
C TYR A 21 3.02 4.72 -6.82
N LEU A 22 3.17 5.91 -6.23
CA LEU A 22 2.08 6.61 -5.54
C LEU A 22 0.96 7.04 -6.50
N LEU A 23 1.30 7.37 -7.76
CA LEU A 23 0.31 7.59 -8.83
C LEU A 23 -0.52 6.34 -9.17
N ILE A 24 -0.06 5.14 -8.82
CA ILE A 24 -0.88 3.92 -8.92
C ILE A 24 -1.63 3.68 -7.61
N HIS A 25 -0.96 3.83 -6.47
CA HIS A 25 -1.52 3.56 -5.15
C HIS A 25 -2.77 4.39 -4.86
N GLU A 26 -2.64 5.72 -4.90
CA GLU A 26 -3.70 6.64 -4.46
C GLU A 26 -4.98 6.51 -5.32
N PRO A 27 -4.92 6.46 -6.67
CA PRO A 27 -6.14 6.28 -7.46
C PRO A 27 -6.80 4.92 -7.25
N VAL A 28 -6.04 3.86 -6.97
CA VAL A 28 -6.61 2.54 -6.65
C VAL A 28 -7.36 2.61 -5.33
N GLU A 29 -6.83 3.23 -4.27
CA GLU A 29 -7.56 3.40 -3.01
C GLU A 29 -8.87 4.16 -3.22
N ILE A 30 -8.81 5.31 -3.91
CA ILE A 30 -10.00 6.13 -4.22
C ILE A 30 -11.05 5.31 -4.99
N ASN A 31 -10.62 4.51 -5.95
CA ASN A 31 -11.50 3.65 -6.73
C ASN A 31 -12.15 2.56 -5.86
N GLU A 32 -11.39 1.93 -4.97
CA GLU A 32 -11.90 0.88 -4.08
C GLU A 32 -12.91 1.42 -3.05
N TRP A 33 -12.72 2.63 -2.53
CA TRP A 33 -13.72 3.34 -1.74
C TRP A 33 -15.02 3.56 -2.53
N LYS A 34 -14.91 4.09 -3.75
CA LYS A 34 -16.07 4.36 -4.62
C LYS A 34 -16.82 3.09 -4.99
N LYS A 35 -16.12 2.00 -5.34
CA LYS A 35 -16.73 0.69 -5.65
C LYS A 35 -17.57 0.13 -4.50
N ARG A 36 -17.20 0.47 -3.26
CA ARG A 36 -17.92 0.06 -2.04
C ARG A 36 -19.06 1.02 -1.66
N GLY A 37 -19.37 2.00 -2.51
CA GLY A 37 -20.47 2.93 -2.30
C GLY A 37 -20.14 4.12 -1.39
N PHE A 38 -18.87 4.30 -1.00
CA PHE A 38 -18.48 5.44 -0.17
C PHE A 38 -18.34 6.71 -1.02
N LYS A 39 -18.87 7.81 -0.50
CA LYS A 39 -18.56 9.14 -1.00
C LYS A 39 -17.21 9.58 -0.42
N ILE A 40 -16.30 10.03 -1.27
CA ILE A 40 -14.99 10.52 -0.79
C ILE A 40 -15.17 11.83 -0.04
N HIS A 41 -14.64 11.90 1.18
CA HIS A 41 -14.57 13.11 1.99
C HIS A 41 -13.30 13.08 2.87
N ARG A 42 -12.92 14.24 3.41
CA ARG A 42 -11.65 14.46 4.15
C ARG A 42 -11.44 13.52 5.35
N ARG A 43 -12.51 12.99 5.93
CA ARG A 43 -12.48 12.19 7.15
C ARG A 43 -12.75 10.71 6.91
N ILE A 44 -12.83 10.27 5.64
CA ILE A 44 -13.24 8.91 5.28
C ILE A 44 -12.41 7.83 5.98
N ILE A 45 -11.12 8.09 6.22
CA ILE A 45 -10.23 7.16 6.92
C ILE A 45 -10.51 7.09 8.42
N VAL A 46 -10.75 8.23 9.08
CA VAL A 46 -11.03 8.27 10.54
C VAL A 46 -12.42 7.74 10.86
N ASP A 47 -13.39 8.04 10.00
CA ASP A 47 -14.80 7.71 10.20
C ASP A 47 -15.13 6.26 9.77
N SER A 48 -14.17 5.53 9.17
CA SER A 48 -14.34 4.15 8.72
C SER A 48 -13.72 3.13 9.69
N PRO A 49 -14.22 1.87 9.71
CA PRO A 49 -13.57 0.79 10.44
C PRO A 49 -12.12 0.62 10.00
N ARG A 50 -11.18 0.49 10.94
CA ARG A 50 -9.74 0.32 10.63
C ARG A 50 -9.48 -0.87 9.71
N THR A 51 -10.16 -1.99 9.94
CA THR A 51 -10.05 -3.18 9.08
C THR A 51 -10.41 -2.88 7.63
N LEU A 52 -11.41 -2.03 7.37
CA LEU A 52 -11.79 -1.62 6.02
C LEU A 52 -10.72 -0.70 5.40
N VAL A 53 -10.22 0.27 6.16
CA VAL A 53 -9.13 1.16 5.74
C VAL A 53 -7.92 0.34 5.30
N TYR A 54 -7.46 -0.58 6.15
CA TYR A 54 -6.33 -1.45 5.85
C TYR A 54 -6.62 -2.40 4.68
N THR A 55 -7.85 -2.91 4.55
CA THR A 55 -8.24 -3.73 3.39
C THR A 55 -8.07 -2.96 2.08
N ILE A 56 -8.57 -1.72 2.03
CA ILE A 56 -8.45 -0.87 0.84
C ILE A 56 -6.99 -0.52 0.57
N HIS A 57 -6.25 -0.16 1.62
CA HIS A 57 -4.82 0.15 1.53
C HIS A 57 -4.02 -0.99 0.90
N TYR A 58 -4.27 -2.23 1.35
CA TYR A 58 -3.53 -3.39 0.86
C TYR A 58 -3.89 -3.78 -0.58
N ILE A 59 -5.09 -3.46 -1.07
CA ILE A 59 -5.43 -3.62 -2.48
C ILE A 59 -4.61 -2.66 -3.34
N ALA A 60 -4.44 -1.41 -2.90
CA ALA A 60 -3.61 -0.43 -3.59
C ALA A 60 -2.13 -0.78 -3.53
N LEU A 61 -1.64 -1.16 -2.35
CA LEU A 61 -0.26 -1.60 -2.12
C LEU A 61 0.10 -2.80 -3.00
N GLU A 62 -0.82 -3.76 -3.19
CA GLU A 62 -0.58 -4.89 -4.08
C GLU A 62 -0.29 -4.40 -5.52
N LYS A 63 -1.09 -3.47 -6.04
CA LYS A 63 -0.91 -2.93 -7.39
C LYS A 63 0.35 -2.08 -7.52
N GLU A 64 0.66 -1.32 -6.48
CA GLU A 64 1.90 -0.54 -6.36
C GLU A 64 3.13 -1.45 -6.48
N ILE A 65 3.20 -2.51 -5.67
CA ILE A 65 4.34 -3.44 -5.64
C ILE A 65 4.40 -4.26 -6.94
N GLU A 66 3.27 -4.74 -7.46
CA GLU A 66 3.23 -5.45 -8.76
C GLU A 66 3.82 -4.61 -9.88
N TYR A 67 3.51 -3.31 -9.90
CA TYR A 67 4.05 -2.40 -10.91
C TYR A 67 5.54 -2.11 -10.69
N ALA A 68 5.99 -1.87 -9.44
CA ALA A 68 7.41 -1.69 -9.14
C ALA A 68 8.26 -2.90 -9.57
N LEU A 69 7.79 -4.12 -9.28
CA LEU A 69 8.45 -5.36 -9.72
C LEU A 69 8.50 -5.46 -11.25
N LYS A 70 7.43 -5.07 -11.96
CA LYS A 70 7.40 -5.04 -13.43
C LYS A 70 8.40 -4.03 -14.01
N ARG A 71 8.64 -2.91 -13.31
CA ARG A 71 9.64 -1.90 -13.68
C ARG A 71 11.08 -2.32 -13.33
N GLY A 72 11.24 -3.40 -12.57
CA GLY A 72 12.53 -3.86 -12.06
C GLY A 72 13.03 -3.07 -10.85
N ASP A 73 12.16 -2.25 -10.23
CA ASP A 73 12.50 -1.48 -9.04
C ASP A 73 12.27 -2.32 -7.78
N TYR A 74 13.18 -3.25 -7.56
CA TYR A 74 13.16 -4.14 -6.41
C TYR A 74 13.45 -3.40 -5.10
N ALA A 75 14.16 -2.26 -5.16
CA ALA A 75 14.47 -1.46 -3.98
C ALA A 75 13.20 -0.82 -3.41
N TRP A 76 12.38 -0.22 -4.27
CA TRP A 76 11.08 0.31 -3.88
C TRP A 76 10.18 -0.78 -3.30
N ALA A 77 10.06 -1.92 -3.99
CA ALA A 77 9.23 -3.04 -3.54
C ALA A 77 9.64 -3.54 -2.14
N LYS A 78 10.95 -3.71 -1.89
CA LYS A 78 11.48 -4.13 -0.58
C LYS A 78 11.16 -3.12 0.51
N GLU A 79 11.43 -1.85 0.25
CA GLU A 79 11.22 -0.79 1.25
C GLU A 79 9.74 -0.67 1.60
N ARG A 80 8.84 -0.77 0.62
CA ARG A 80 7.39 -0.74 0.86
C ARG A 80 6.94 -1.92 1.70
N ILE A 81 7.37 -3.14 1.40
CA ILE A 81 7.07 -4.33 2.21
C ILE A 81 7.57 -4.13 3.65
N ARG A 82 8.81 -3.67 3.82
CA ARG A 82 9.41 -3.41 5.13
C ARG A 82 8.59 -2.40 5.93
N SER A 83 8.23 -1.28 5.32
CA SER A 83 7.45 -0.20 5.96
C SER A 83 6.11 -0.68 6.50
N GLN A 84 5.49 -1.66 5.83
CA GLN A 84 4.19 -2.21 6.22
C GLN A 84 4.30 -3.25 7.33
N LEU A 85 5.37 -4.05 7.35
CA LEU A 85 5.65 -4.99 8.44
C LEU A 85 5.97 -4.28 9.76
N GLU A 86 6.52 -3.07 9.66
CA GLU A 86 6.90 -2.23 10.81
C GLU A 86 5.79 -1.26 11.25
N ASP A 87 4.61 -1.25 10.61
CA ASP A 87 3.52 -0.33 10.93
C ASP A 87 2.94 -0.63 12.34
N PRO A 88 3.14 0.27 13.33
CA PRO A 88 2.68 0.04 14.70
C PRO A 88 1.17 0.20 14.88
N TYR A 89 0.45 0.69 13.86
CA TYR A 89 -0.99 0.94 13.91
C TYR A 89 -1.82 -0.17 13.27
N MET A 90 -1.16 -1.18 12.68
CA MET A 90 -1.84 -2.30 12.06
C MET A 90 -2.70 -3.07 13.08
N PRO A 91 -4.01 -3.26 12.83
CA PRO A 91 -4.87 -4.06 13.69
C PRO A 91 -4.36 -5.50 13.78
N GLU A 92 -4.32 -6.07 15.00
CA GLU A 92 -3.86 -7.44 15.25
C GLU A 92 -4.64 -8.46 14.42
N GLU A 93 -5.96 -8.26 14.30
CA GLU A 93 -6.86 -9.09 13.51
C GLU A 93 -6.55 -9.06 12.00
N PHE A 94 -5.87 -8.02 11.53
CA PHE A 94 -5.54 -7.83 10.12
C PHE A 94 -4.17 -8.42 9.74
N LYS A 95 -3.28 -8.64 10.72
CA LYS A 95 -1.92 -9.17 10.50
C LYS A 95 -1.87 -10.45 9.64
N PRO A 96 -2.77 -11.44 9.80
CA PRO A 96 -2.74 -12.63 8.95
C PRO A 96 -2.94 -12.32 7.46
N GLN A 97 -3.87 -11.41 7.14
CA GLN A 97 -4.15 -11.00 5.76
C GLN A 97 -2.99 -10.19 5.19
N ALA A 98 -2.45 -9.25 5.96
CA ALA A 98 -1.26 -8.48 5.58
C ALA A 98 -0.08 -9.41 5.25
N LYS A 99 0.17 -10.40 6.13
CA LYS A 99 1.24 -11.37 5.96
C LYS A 99 1.10 -12.17 4.66
N LEU A 100 -0.11 -12.65 4.32
CA LEU A 100 -0.33 -13.39 3.07
C LEU A 100 0.01 -12.57 1.82
N ILE A 101 -0.36 -11.29 1.79
CA ILE A 101 -0.09 -10.41 0.66
C ILE A 101 1.42 -10.14 0.55
N LEU A 102 2.07 -9.84 1.67
CA LEU A 102 3.50 -9.51 1.69
C LEU A 102 4.38 -10.74 1.41
N GLU A 103 4.00 -11.93 1.90
CA GLU A 103 4.73 -13.19 1.63
C GLU A 103 4.80 -13.54 0.15
N LYS A 104 3.72 -13.28 -0.61
CA LYS A 104 3.71 -13.45 -2.09
C LYS A 104 4.86 -12.66 -2.71
N PHE A 105 5.04 -11.41 -2.31
CA PHE A 105 6.06 -10.53 -2.87
C PHE A 105 7.48 -10.83 -2.37
N ILE A 106 7.62 -11.21 -1.10
CA ILE A 106 8.90 -11.67 -0.55
C ILE A 106 9.43 -12.85 -1.37
N LYS A 107 8.59 -13.87 -1.63
CA LYS A 107 8.99 -15.03 -2.45
C LYS A 107 9.41 -14.64 -3.87
N ILE A 108 8.72 -13.68 -4.48
CA ILE A 108 9.08 -13.17 -5.81
C ILE A 108 10.46 -12.49 -5.75
N LEU A 109 10.70 -11.64 -4.76
CA LEU A 109 11.99 -10.96 -4.57
C LEU A 109 13.13 -11.95 -4.35
N GLU A 110 12.96 -12.93 -3.46
CA GLU A 110 13.95 -14.00 -3.21
C GLU A 110 14.25 -14.80 -4.49
N SER A 111 13.24 -15.10 -5.31
CA SER A 111 13.43 -15.82 -6.57
C SER A 111 14.23 -15.02 -7.58
N LYS A 112 14.09 -13.69 -7.59
CA LYS A 112 14.81 -12.79 -8.48
C LYS A 112 16.26 -12.60 -8.04
N GLU A 113 16.53 -12.50 -6.74
CA GLU A 113 17.89 -12.45 -6.21
C GLU A 113 18.69 -13.71 -6.56
N LYS A 114 18.09 -14.90 -6.40
CA LYS A 114 18.73 -16.17 -6.81
C LYS A 114 19.00 -16.27 -8.31
N SER A 115 18.32 -15.49 -9.14
CA SER A 115 18.57 -15.43 -10.59
C SER A 115 19.64 -14.41 -10.99
N LEU A 116 20.07 -13.57 -10.05
CA LEU A 116 21.07 -12.51 -10.25
C LEU A 116 22.45 -12.88 -9.67
N ASP A 117 22.56 -13.92 -8.86
CA ASP A 117 23.83 -14.55 -8.43
C ASP A 117 24.20 -15.70 -9.40
N PRO A 118 25.22 -15.54 -10.25
CA PRO A 118 25.71 -16.59 -11.16
C PRO A 118 26.54 -17.68 -10.47
#